data_AF-A0A2U9IFA3-F1
#
_entry.id   AF-A0A2U9IFA3-F1
#
_cell.length_a   1.000
_cell.length_b   1.000
_cell.length_c   1.000
_cell.angle_alpha   90.00
_cell.angle_beta   90.00
_cell.angle_gamma   90.00
#
_symmetry.space_group_name_H-M   'P 1'
#
loop_
_entity.id
_entity.type
_entity.pdbx_description
1 polymer ?
#
loop_
_entity_poly.entity_id
_entity_poly.type
_entity_poly.pdbx_seq_one_letter_code
_entity_poly.pdbx_strand_id
1 'polypeptide(L)'
;MSELNDLMKKILMHIYKFGPDNPWYMARRLMGESGWAPKYSEDEIDNTCRELEKMGYLIRFQGALKRSVTSSVKPWLKVKARELDHKPKGIYYDLSKEGRRIASQLYKEYKKNESDKNIKRK
;
A
#
# COMPACT_ATOMS: atom_id res chain seq x y z
N MET A 1 20.76 10.78 0.35
CA MET A 1 19.40 10.22 0.30
C MET A 1 19.52 8.77 0.72
N SER A 2 18.78 8.32 1.74
CA SER A 2 18.74 6.90 2.14
C SER A 2 18.50 6.03 0.90
N GLU A 3 19.32 5.00 0.69
CA GLU A 3 19.31 4.13 -0.49
C GLU A 3 18.00 3.33 -0.59
N LEU A 4 16.91 3.98 -0.99
CA LEU A 4 15.66 3.31 -1.29
C LEU A 4 15.83 2.52 -2.58
N ASN A 5 15.69 1.20 -2.48
CA ASN A 5 15.65 0.31 -3.63
C ASN A 5 14.45 0.64 -4.54
N ASP A 6 14.50 0.25 -5.80
CA ASP A 6 13.46 0.52 -6.79
C ASP A 6 12.10 -0.07 -6.38
N LEU A 7 12.11 -1.27 -5.78
CA LEU A 7 10.92 -1.91 -5.23
C LEU A 7 10.33 -1.13 -4.05
N MET A 8 11.18 -0.65 -3.13
CA MET A 8 10.75 0.20 -2.01
C MET A 8 10.06 1.48 -2.49
N LYS A 9 10.65 2.15 -3.49
CA LYS A 9 10.06 3.35 -4.10
C LYS A 9 8.69 3.04 -4.70
N LYS A 10 8.55 1.93 -5.43
CA LYS A 10 7.27 1.49 -6.00
C LYS A 10 6.21 1.23 -4.94
N ILE A 11 6.57 0.57 -3.83
CA ILE A 11 5.64 0.31 -2.72
C ILE A 11 5.17 1.64 -2.10
N LEU A 12 6.09 2.55 -1.80
CA LEU A 12 5.74 3.87 -1.25
C LEU A 12 4.80 4.66 -2.17
N MET A 13 5.12 4.70 -3.47
CA MET A 13 4.27 5.36 -4.47
C MET A 13 2.92 4.68 -4.64
N HIS A 14 2.87 3.35 -4.58
CA HIS A 14 1.63 2.58 -4.69
C HIS A 14 0.67 2.93 -3.54
N ILE A 15 1.16 2.86 -2.30
CA ILE A 15 0.35 3.19 -1.12
C ILE A 15 -0.06 4.67 -1.14
N TYR A 16 0.82 5.56 -1.60
CA TYR A 16 0.50 6.99 -1.73
C TYR A 16 -0.65 7.25 -2.73
N LYS A 17 -0.66 6.52 -3.85
CA LYS A 17 -1.66 6.70 -4.91
C LYS A 17 -2.98 5.98 -4.60
N PHE A 18 -2.92 4.75 -4.10
CA PHE A 18 -4.07 3.85 -3.98
C PHE A 18 -4.57 3.66 -2.55
N GLY A 19 -3.80 4.08 -1.55
CA GLY A 19 -4.11 3.92 -0.14
C GLY A 19 -3.46 2.69 0.51
N PRO A 20 -3.76 2.44 1.80
CA PRO A 20 -3.19 1.33 2.56
C PRO A 20 -3.48 -0.02 1.91
N ASP A 21 -2.48 -0.90 1.86
CA ASP A 21 -2.61 -2.19 1.18
C ASP A 21 -1.88 -3.33 1.92
N ASN A 22 -2.17 -4.57 1.52
CA ASN A 22 -1.50 -5.76 2.02
C ASN A 22 -0.47 -6.31 1.00
N PRO A 23 0.55 -7.07 1.46
CA PRO A 23 1.58 -7.63 0.58
C PRO A 23 1.02 -8.49 -0.55
N TRP A 24 0.01 -9.32 -0.26
CA TRP A 24 -0.61 -10.23 -1.22
C TRP A 24 -1.21 -9.49 -2.43
N TYR A 25 -1.93 -8.40 -2.18
CA TYR A 25 -2.48 -7.56 -3.24
C TYR A 25 -1.36 -6.80 -3.93
N MET A 26 -0.45 -6.17 -3.19
CA MET A 26 0.68 -5.43 -3.77
C MET A 26 1.52 -6.27 -4.73
N ALA A 27 1.77 -7.55 -4.42
CA ALA A 27 2.47 -8.49 -5.30
C ALA A 27 1.81 -8.66 -6.69
N ARG A 28 0.49 -8.44 -6.78
CA ARG A 28 -0.32 -8.60 -8.00
C ARG A 28 -0.63 -7.28 -8.71
N ARG A 29 -0.77 -6.17 -7.97
CA ARG A 29 -1.26 -4.90 -8.49
C ARG A 29 -0.33 -3.70 -8.33
N LEU A 30 0.95 -3.94 -8.03
CA LEU A 30 1.92 -2.87 -7.77
C LEU A 30 1.89 -1.81 -8.89
N MET A 31 1.87 -0.54 -8.51
CA MET A 31 1.72 0.62 -9.42
C MET A 31 0.53 0.61 -10.41
N GLY A 32 -0.46 -0.27 -10.23
CA GLY A 32 -1.61 -0.40 -11.13
C GLY A 32 -1.44 -1.47 -12.21
N GLU A 33 -0.47 -2.35 -12.05
CA GLU A 33 -0.37 -3.56 -12.87
C GLU A 33 -1.62 -4.44 -12.69
N SER A 34 -2.00 -5.13 -13.76
CA SER A 34 -3.15 -6.03 -13.79
C SER A 34 -2.71 -7.35 -14.43
N GLY A 35 -2.82 -8.44 -13.68
CA GLY A 35 -2.46 -9.78 -14.15
C GLY A 35 -3.00 -10.87 -13.23
N TRP A 36 -3.21 -12.05 -13.79
CA TRP A 36 -3.62 -13.24 -13.03
C TRP A 36 -2.47 -13.78 -12.17
N ALA A 37 -1.24 -13.73 -12.69
CA ALA A 37 -0.03 -14.12 -11.99
C ALA A 37 0.61 -12.92 -11.25
N PRO A 38 1.12 -13.12 -10.02
CA PRO A 38 1.86 -12.07 -9.32
C PRO A 38 3.19 -11.78 -10.04
N LYS A 39 3.51 -10.50 -10.23
CA LYS A 39 4.78 -10.10 -10.86
C LYS A 39 5.95 -10.16 -9.88
N TYR A 40 5.65 -9.89 -8.62
CA TYR A 40 6.60 -9.94 -7.52
C TYR A 40 6.23 -11.11 -6.60
N SER A 41 7.21 -11.70 -5.92
CA SER A 41 6.88 -12.70 -4.90
C SER A 41 6.23 -12.01 -3.70
N GLU A 42 5.28 -12.69 -3.05
CA GLU A 42 4.63 -12.15 -1.86
C GLU A 42 5.63 -11.95 -0.71
N ASP A 43 6.58 -12.89 -0.57
CA ASP A 43 7.63 -12.84 0.45
C ASP A 43 8.59 -11.66 0.24
N GLU A 44 8.93 -11.36 -1.02
CA GLU A 44 9.78 -10.21 -1.35
C GLU A 44 9.08 -8.90 -1.00
N ILE A 45 7.78 -8.78 -1.30
CA ILE A 45 6.98 -7.60 -0.94
C ILE A 45 6.86 -7.47 0.57
N ASP A 46 6.54 -8.55 1.31
CA ASP A 46 6.41 -8.48 2.76
C ASP A 46 7.74 -8.13 3.43
N ASN A 47 8.85 -8.71 2.99
CA ASN A 47 10.19 -8.36 3.50
C ASN A 47 10.50 -6.88 3.24
N THR A 48 10.22 -6.38 2.04
CA THR A 48 10.43 -4.97 1.69
C THR A 48 9.54 -4.05 2.54
N CYS A 49 8.28 -4.42 2.79
CA CYS A 49 7.38 -3.67 3.66
C CYS A 49 7.89 -3.63 5.10
N ARG A 50 8.42 -4.75 5.62
CA ARG A 50 9.04 -4.81 6.96
C ARG A 50 10.29 -3.94 7.06
N GLU A 51 11.11 -3.88 6.00
CA GLU A 51 12.26 -2.99 5.97
C GLU A 51 11.84 -1.52 5.97
N LEU A 52 10.84 -1.16 5.17
CA LEU A 52 10.27 0.20 5.14
C LEU A 52 9.60 0.58 6.48
N GLU A 53 9.01 -0.39 7.19
CA GLU A 53 8.51 -0.21 8.55
C GLU A 53 9.66 0.07 9.53
N LYS A 54 10.74 -0.71 9.49
CA LYS A 54 11.94 -0.49 10.33
C LYS A 54 12.59 0.88 10.08
N MET A 55 12.55 1.36 8.85
CA MET A 55 13.03 2.70 8.48
C MET A 55 12.08 3.84 8.90
N GLY A 56 10.89 3.52 9.43
CA GLY A 56 9.91 4.51 9.86
C GLY A 56 9.06 5.10 8.73
N TYR A 57 9.10 4.55 7.52
CA TYR A 57 8.32 5.03 6.38
C TYR A 57 6.94 4.40 6.28
N LEU A 58 6.78 3.16 6.74
CA LEU A 58 5.49 2.47 6.81
C LEU A 58 5.05 2.27 8.26
N ILE A 59 3.74 2.24 8.46
CA ILE A 59 3.09 1.86 9.70
C ILE A 59 2.32 0.58 9.42
N ARG A 60 2.57 -0.44 10.24
CA ARG A 60 1.85 -1.70 10.17
C ARG A 60 0.60 -1.66 11.02
N PHE A 61 -0.54 -1.98 10.41
CA PHE A 61 -1.79 -2.20 11.11
C PHE A 61 -2.00 -3.69 11.32
N GLN A 62 -1.79 -4.15 12.56
CA GLN A 62 -2.14 -5.50 13.04
C GLN A 62 -3.38 -5.47 13.94
N GLY A 63 -4.36 -4.63 13.61
CA GLY A 63 -5.60 -4.50 14.38
C GLY A 63 -6.77 -5.27 13.76
N ALA A 64 -7.66 -5.80 14.60
CA ALA A 64 -9.05 -5.94 14.18
C ALA A 64 -9.61 -4.53 13.97
N LEU A 65 -10.15 -4.22 12.78
CA LEU A 65 -10.86 -2.97 12.54
C LEU A 65 -11.90 -2.80 13.67
N LYS A 66 -11.78 -1.75 14.49
CA LYS A 66 -12.41 -1.62 15.83
C LYS A 66 -13.71 -2.42 15.98
N ARG A 67 -13.58 -3.57 16.66
CA ARG A 67 -14.64 -4.48 17.09
C ARG A 67 -15.50 -3.83 18.17
N SER A 68 -16.55 -3.13 17.76
CA SER A 68 -17.90 -3.32 18.31
C SER A 68 -18.77 -2.25 17.68
N VAL A 69 -19.58 -2.66 16.73
CA VAL A 69 -20.60 -1.79 16.17
C VAL A 69 -21.69 -1.68 17.22
N THR A 70 -21.73 -0.58 17.98
CA THR A 70 -22.70 -0.38 19.07
C THR A 70 -24.13 -0.39 18.51
N SER A 71 -25.12 -0.64 19.38
CA SER A 71 -26.54 -0.72 18.98
C SER A 71 -27.01 0.50 18.18
N SER A 72 -26.43 1.68 18.40
CA SER A 72 -26.73 2.94 17.71
C SER A 72 -26.12 3.10 16.31
N VAL A 73 -25.22 2.22 15.87
CA VAL A 73 -24.60 2.33 14.55
C VAL A 73 -25.46 1.68 13.47
N LYS A 74 -25.42 2.25 12.26
CA LYS A 74 -26.27 1.88 11.12
C LYS A 74 -26.17 0.38 10.75
N PRO A 75 -27.29 -0.29 10.41
CA PRO A 75 -27.31 -1.73 10.12
C PRO A 75 -26.34 -2.18 9.01
N TRP A 76 -26.17 -1.40 7.94
CA TRP A 76 -25.26 -1.76 6.84
C TRP A 76 -23.77 -1.77 7.26
N LEU A 77 -23.38 -0.95 8.25
CA LEU A 77 -22.04 -0.99 8.84
C LEU A 77 -21.86 -2.22 9.73
N LYS A 78 -22.93 -2.68 10.41
CA LYS A 78 -22.94 -3.94 11.17
C LYS A 78 -22.79 -5.15 10.26
N VAL A 79 -23.47 -5.15 9.10
CA VAL A 79 -23.32 -6.20 8.09
C VAL A 79 -21.88 -6.25 7.59
N LYS A 80 -21.29 -5.11 7.22
CA LYS A 80 -19.86 -5.02 6.85
C LYS A 80 -18.92 -5.54 7.96
N ALA A 81 -19.23 -5.27 9.23
CA ALA A 81 -18.46 -5.75 10.38
C ALA A 81 -18.61 -7.26 10.63
N ARG A 82 -19.76 -7.86 10.31
CA ARG A 82 -19.95 -9.32 10.39
C ARG A 82 -19.21 -10.04 9.26
N GLU A 83 -19.20 -9.48 8.05
CA GLU A 83 -18.41 -10.02 6.93
C GLU A 83 -16.90 -9.89 7.15
N LEU A 84 -16.46 -8.99 8.03
CA LEU A 84 -15.06 -8.82 8.42
C LEU A 84 -14.53 -9.98 9.29
N ASP A 85 -15.37 -10.75 9.98
CA ASP A 85 -14.95 -11.96 10.71
C ASP A 85 -14.50 -13.09 9.76
N HIS A 86 -14.87 -13.01 8.46
CA HIS A 86 -14.41 -13.92 7.41
C HIS A 86 -13.21 -13.38 6.61
N LYS A 87 -12.76 -12.14 6.86
CA LYS A 87 -11.53 -11.62 6.25
C LYS A 87 -10.35 -12.12 7.07
N PRO A 88 -9.32 -12.73 6.44
CA PRO A 88 -8.12 -13.10 7.18
C PRO A 88 -7.55 -11.84 7.84
N LYS A 89 -6.97 -12.01 9.03
CA LYS A 89 -6.20 -10.99 9.77
C LYS A 89 -5.01 -10.55 8.91
N GLY A 90 -5.26 -9.76 7.88
CA GLY A 90 -4.28 -9.29 6.93
C GLY A 90 -3.48 -8.16 7.56
N ILE A 91 -2.16 -8.24 7.47
CA ILE A 91 -1.29 -7.13 7.78
C ILE A 91 -1.48 -6.08 6.68
N TYR A 92 -1.92 -4.88 7.06
CA TYR A 92 -1.97 -3.74 6.15
C TYR A 92 -0.84 -2.78 6.48
N TYR A 93 -0.23 -2.21 5.44
CA TYR A 93 0.76 -1.15 5.59
C TYR A 93 0.19 0.17 5.09
N ASP A 94 0.38 1.22 5.85
CA ASP A 94 0.08 2.61 5.47
C ASP A 94 1.35 3.46 5.59
N LEU A 95 1.33 4.64 4.99
CA LEU A 95 2.43 5.59 5.06
C LEU A 95 2.46 6.28 6.42
N SER A 96 3.65 6.33 7.03
CA SER A 96 3.91 7.25 8.13
C SER A 96 3.90 8.71 7.63
N LYS A 97 3.99 9.66 8.56
CA LYS A 97 4.14 11.09 8.21
C LYS A 97 5.37 11.35 7.34
N GLU A 98 6.48 10.70 7.67
CA GLU A 98 7.73 10.79 6.91
C GLU A 98 7.65 10.05 5.57
N GLY A 99 7.09 8.84 5.59
CA GLY A 99 6.84 8.06 4.38
C GLY A 99 5.97 8.81 3.38
N ARG A 100 4.93 9.51 3.84
CA ARG A 100 4.06 10.34 2.98
C ARG A 100 4.81 11.49 2.33
N ARG A 101 5.75 12.13 3.05
CA ARG A 101 6.58 13.21 2.50
C ARG A 101 7.47 12.70 1.36
N ILE A 102 8.16 11.57 1.58
CA ILE A 102 9.06 10.98 0.58
C ILE A 102 8.27 10.41 -0.60
N ALA A 103 7.18 9.68 -0.34
CA ALA A 103 6.34 9.11 -1.38
C ALA A 103 5.75 10.20 -2.29
N SER A 104 5.38 11.37 -1.74
CA SER A 104 4.92 12.51 -2.54
C SER A 104 6.00 13.06 -3.47
N GLN A 105 7.25 13.16 -3.01
CA GLN A 105 8.38 13.58 -3.83
C GLN A 105 8.64 12.59 -4.96
N LEU A 106 8.76 11.30 -4.62
CA LEU A 106 8.95 10.22 -5.59
C LEU A 106 7.83 10.17 -6.63
N TYR A 107 6.58 10.34 -6.20
CA TYR A 107 5.43 10.31 -7.11
C TYR A 107 5.42 11.49 -8.09
N LYS A 108 5.82 12.68 -7.65
CA LYS A 108 5.95 13.85 -8.53
C LYS A 108 7.06 13.65 -9.57
N GLU A 109 8.21 13.14 -9.14
CA GLU A 109 9.32 12.81 -10.05
C GLU A 109 8.90 11.75 -11.07
N TYR A 110 8.20 10.69 -10.62
CA TYR A 110 7.65 9.65 -11.48
C TYR A 110 6.70 10.22 -12.54
N LYS A 111 5.74 11.06 -12.13
CA LYS A 111 4.78 11.74 -13.03
C LYS A 111 5.48 12.60 -14.08
N LYS A 112 6.50 13.37 -13.68
CA LYS A 112 7.28 14.21 -14.59
C LYS A 112 8.03 13.36 -15.63
N ASN A 113 8.65 12.27 -15.19
CA ASN A 113 9.34 11.35 -16.07
C ASN A 113 8.38 10.63 -17.04
N GLU A 114 7.16 10.29 -16.62
CA GLU A 114 6.13 9.75 -17.52
C GLU A 114 5.68 10.77 -18.57
N SER A 115 5.47 12.04 -18.20
CA SER A 115 5.10 13.07 -19.17
C SER A 115 6.21 13.29 -20.21
N ASP A 116 7.47 13.33 -19.79
CA ASP A 116 8.61 13.53 -20.69
C ASP A 116 8.78 12.35 -21.67
N LYS A 117 8.53 11.12 -21.22
CA LYS A 117 8.53 9.93 -22.08
C LYS A 117 7.40 9.96 -23.12
N ASN A 118 6.22 10.43 -22.74
CA ASN A 118 5.10 10.53 -23.66
C ASN A 118 5.29 11.65 -24.70
N ILE A 119 5.99 12.73 -24.35
CA ILE A 119 6.36 13.79 -25.29
C ILE A 119 7.38 13.27 -26.32
N LYS A 120 8.41 12.52 -25.88
CA LYS A 120 9.43 11.94 -26.80
C LYS A 120 8.91 10.84 -27.73
N ARG A 121 7.74 10.27 -27.44
CA ARG A 121 7.10 9.21 -28.25
C ARG A 121 6.10 9.76 -29.27
N LYS A 122 5.77 11.05 -29.19
CA LYS A 122 4.96 11.76 -30.18
C LYS A 122 5.87 12.48 -31.15
#